data_AF-A0A1M4EA42-F1
#
_entry.id   AF-A0A1M4EA42-F1
#
_cell.length_a   1.000
_cell.length_b   1.000
_cell.length_c   1.000
_cell.angle_alpha   90.00
_cell.angle_beta   90.00
_cell.angle_gamma   90.00
#
_symmetry.space_group_name_H-M   'P 1'
#
loop_
_entity.id
_entity.type
_entity.pdbx_description
1 polymer ?
#
loop_
_entity_poly.entity_id
_entity_poly.type
_entity_poly.pdbx_seq_one_letter_code
_entity_poly.pdbx_strand_id
1 'polypeptide(L)'
;MWRRRAMATDIVAIVTGAAAEADEPRTGQETVVQSEQVPADVVTTEPQALPAFTVDPGPRWRETTALLQVIPTKNGFKVRGTGGDAPLRAGGRHYGRPRLALGVLADGRHPLGLGVLDVDAAMIEWSRDHYELGQWINGLRARWGDDELQLVIWDDTGFEIPWEMLYLDADPDGGPAEGWLGALVCVSRWTTIRRDGRRPFSDEPKECSGEVAVYLDQDMRGDFAALSPYADEPYDDVHDFLDLLRGQGAGSACLAMVYMACHGTLGDDFSRWRLGGLRWRDLQRPPLAALRRAPSLVFLNACHSGRLVEEAHLGDGVLRGFAAIFLREGAEAVIGTVAEIDTEVASHVAGVIVEELAAGGGKPIAAALRDMRARAVPADPHDAEQLVAFVYRCMYVYYGNPRTSLRLEARQG
;
A
#
# COMPACT_ATOMS: atom_id res chain seq x y z
N MET A 1 -3.59 -31.97 -5.73
CA MET A 1 -4.60 -32.73 -4.96
C MET A 1 -4.58 -32.24 -3.52
N TRP A 2 -5.26 -31.11 -3.25
CA TRP A 2 -5.18 -30.39 -1.97
C TRP A 2 -6.11 -31.03 -0.92
N ARG A 3 -5.55 -31.64 0.12
CA ARG A 3 -6.31 -32.17 1.27
C ARG A 3 -6.28 -31.16 2.42
N ARG A 4 -7.44 -30.58 2.74
CA ARG A 4 -7.66 -29.72 3.91
C ARG A 4 -7.46 -30.52 5.21
N ARG A 5 -6.63 -30.04 6.12
CA ARG A 5 -6.69 -30.37 7.56
C ARG A 5 -7.54 -29.29 8.24
N ALA A 6 -8.71 -29.68 8.73
CA ALA A 6 -9.51 -28.83 9.62
C ALA A 6 -8.95 -28.94 11.03
N MET A 7 -8.50 -27.82 11.61
CA MET A 7 -8.29 -27.69 13.05
C MET A 7 -9.57 -27.12 13.68
N ALA A 8 -10.16 -27.88 14.59
CA ALA A 8 -11.27 -27.43 15.42
C ALA A 8 -10.71 -26.71 16.65
N THR A 9 -11.15 -25.47 16.87
CA THR A 9 -10.83 -24.69 18.07
C THR A 9 -12.12 -24.45 18.84
N ASP A 10 -12.29 -25.12 19.97
CA ASP A 10 -13.34 -24.85 20.95
C ASP A 10 -13.02 -23.54 21.68
N ILE A 11 -13.91 -22.55 21.56
CA ILE A 11 -13.83 -21.29 22.32
C ILE A 11 -14.86 -21.34 23.44
N VAL A 12 -14.37 -21.38 24.68
CA VAL A 12 -15.14 -21.23 25.91
C VAL A 12 -15.40 -19.74 26.16
N ALA A 13 -16.67 -19.35 26.17
CA ALA A 13 -17.10 -18.00 26.51
C ALA A 13 -17.06 -17.79 28.04
N ILE A 14 -16.20 -16.89 28.51
CA ILE A 14 -16.24 -16.35 29.88
C ILE A 14 -16.93 -14.98 29.81
N VAL A 15 -18.15 -14.90 30.33
CA VAL A 15 -18.87 -13.65 30.57
C VAL A 15 -18.56 -13.21 32.00
N THR A 16 -17.85 -12.09 32.16
CA THR A 16 -17.83 -11.36 33.44
C THR A 16 -18.26 -9.93 33.19
N GLY A 17 -19.33 -9.54 33.88
CA GLY A 17 -19.87 -8.20 33.88
C GLY A 17 -19.09 -7.32 34.85
N ALA A 18 -18.79 -6.09 34.42
CA ALA A 18 -18.36 -5.01 35.28
C ALA A 18 -19.40 -3.89 35.20
N ALA A 19 -19.91 -3.50 36.36
CA ALA A 19 -20.85 -2.42 36.55
C ALA A 19 -20.17 -1.07 36.27
N ALA A 20 -20.86 -0.19 35.55
CA ALA A 20 -20.43 1.18 35.33
C ALA A 20 -20.69 2.01 36.59
N GLU A 21 -19.61 2.53 37.20
CA GLU A 21 -19.69 3.59 38.20
C GLU A 21 -20.07 4.91 37.50
N ALA A 22 -21.02 5.63 38.09
CA ALA A 22 -21.49 6.92 37.63
C ALA A 22 -20.47 8.01 37.96
N ASP A 23 -19.98 8.69 36.93
CA ASP A 23 -19.02 9.78 37.01
C ASP A 23 -19.72 11.05 37.51
N GLU A 24 -19.24 11.62 38.62
CA GLU A 24 -19.78 12.87 39.17
C GLU A 24 -19.38 14.08 38.29
N PRO A 25 -20.27 15.08 38.13
CA PRO A 25 -19.99 16.24 37.30
C PRO A 25 -18.88 17.10 37.93
N ARG A 26 -17.70 17.10 37.31
CA ARG A 26 -16.61 18.04 37.60
C ARG A 26 -17.05 19.48 37.30
N THR A 27 -17.30 20.25 38.34
CA THR A 27 -17.41 21.71 38.29
C THR A 27 -16.07 22.30 37.86
N GLY A 28 -15.97 22.75 36.61
CA GLY A 28 -14.81 23.48 36.11
C GLY A 28 -14.63 24.81 36.85
N GLN A 29 -13.51 24.96 37.55
CA GLN A 29 -13.04 26.27 37.96
C GLN A 29 -12.52 26.99 36.71
N GLU A 30 -13.12 28.12 36.38
CA GLU A 30 -12.60 29.07 35.39
C GLU A 30 -11.23 29.57 35.87
N THR A 31 -10.17 29.05 35.27
CA THR A 31 -8.83 29.64 35.40
C THR A 31 -8.85 30.97 34.68
N VAL A 32 -8.99 32.06 35.43
CA VAL A 32 -8.78 33.42 34.92
C VAL A 32 -7.33 33.52 34.47
N VAL A 33 -7.11 33.39 33.16
CA VAL A 33 -5.81 33.64 32.53
C VAL A 33 -5.53 35.12 32.72
N GLN A 34 -4.62 35.45 33.65
CA GLN A 34 -4.12 36.80 33.81
C GLN A 34 -3.49 37.21 32.48
N SER A 35 -4.00 38.28 31.87
CA SER A 35 -3.46 38.81 30.62
C SER A 35 -2.02 39.24 30.89
N GLU A 36 -1.07 38.50 30.34
CA GLU A 36 0.33 38.87 30.34
C GLU A 36 0.45 40.25 29.68
N GLN A 37 0.91 41.24 30.45
CA GLN A 37 1.06 42.60 29.97
C GLN A 37 2.11 42.60 28.86
N VAL A 38 1.65 42.83 27.62
CA VAL A 38 2.53 42.99 26.45
C VAL A 38 3.52 44.12 26.77
N PRO A 39 4.85 43.89 26.64
CA PRO A 39 5.85 44.91 26.93
C PRO A 39 5.57 46.21 26.16
N ALA A 40 5.69 47.36 26.84
CA ALA A 40 5.34 48.68 26.29
C ALA A 40 6.16 49.09 25.04
N ASP A 41 7.23 48.36 24.75
CA ASP A 41 8.19 48.67 23.69
C ASP A 41 7.98 47.81 22.43
N VAL A 42 6.87 47.05 22.33
CA VAL A 42 6.54 46.32 21.10
C VAL A 42 6.17 47.31 20.01
N VAL A 43 7.11 47.54 19.09
CA VAL A 43 6.87 48.28 17.86
C VAL A 43 5.85 47.52 17.03
N THR A 44 4.59 47.95 17.10
CA THR A 44 3.53 47.48 16.21
C THR A 44 3.82 48.01 14.81
N THR A 45 4.48 47.21 13.99
CA THR A 45 4.53 47.46 12.55
C THR A 45 3.14 47.30 11.97
N GLU A 46 2.69 48.24 11.14
CA GLU A 46 1.42 48.09 10.43
C GLU A 46 1.44 46.78 9.63
N PRO A 47 0.41 45.92 9.76
CA PRO A 47 0.37 44.66 9.03
C PRO A 47 0.33 44.96 7.53
N GLN A 48 1.42 44.66 6.85
CA GLN A 48 1.51 44.81 5.41
C GLN A 48 0.67 43.70 4.76
N ALA A 49 -0.43 44.07 4.12
CA ALA A 49 -1.23 43.13 3.35
C ALA A 49 -0.37 42.55 2.22
N LEU A 50 -0.14 41.24 2.25
CA LEU A 50 0.46 40.57 1.11
C LEU A 50 -0.47 40.75 -0.10
N PRO A 51 0.06 41.08 -1.29
CA PRO A 51 -0.76 41.15 -2.49
C PRO A 51 -1.46 39.81 -2.69
N ALA A 52 -2.72 39.83 -3.14
CA ALA A 52 -3.45 38.61 -3.46
C ALA A 52 -2.64 37.81 -4.49
N PHE A 53 -2.20 36.62 -4.10
CA PHE A 53 -1.52 35.69 -4.99
C PHE A 53 -2.33 34.41 -5.04
N THR A 54 -2.56 33.91 -6.25
CA THR A 54 -3.15 32.59 -6.44
C THR A 54 -2.05 31.58 -6.17
N VAL A 55 -2.09 30.95 -4.99
CA VAL A 55 -1.34 29.72 -4.78
C VAL A 55 -1.95 28.70 -5.74
N ASP A 56 -1.14 28.16 -6.64
CA ASP A 56 -1.41 26.85 -7.23
C ASP A 56 -0.75 25.83 -6.30
N PRO A 57 -1.46 25.30 -5.29
CA PRO A 57 -0.84 24.43 -4.28
C PRO A 57 -0.47 23.05 -4.86
N GLY A 58 -0.87 22.78 -6.11
CA GLY A 58 -0.57 21.55 -6.80
C GLY A 58 0.87 21.54 -7.29
N PRO A 59 1.68 20.50 -6.98
CA PRO A 59 2.71 20.13 -7.92
C PRO A 59 2.03 19.90 -9.27
N ARG A 60 2.53 20.53 -10.34
CA ARG A 60 2.13 20.16 -11.69
C ARG A 60 2.67 18.78 -11.94
N TRP A 61 1.81 17.80 -11.71
CA TRP A 61 2.02 16.43 -12.12
C TRP A 61 2.42 16.39 -13.58
N ARG A 62 3.32 15.48 -13.94
CA ARG A 62 3.56 15.13 -15.33
C ARG A 62 2.24 14.81 -16.00
N GLU A 63 2.12 15.21 -17.26
CA GLU A 63 0.87 15.09 -18.00
C GLU A 63 0.34 13.65 -18.04
N THR A 64 1.20 12.63 -18.03
CA THR A 64 0.78 11.22 -18.08
C THR A 64 0.47 10.60 -16.71
N THR A 65 0.48 11.40 -15.64
CA THR A 65 0.15 10.92 -14.29
C THR A 65 -1.24 11.40 -13.89
N ALA A 66 -2.08 10.46 -13.48
CA ALA A 66 -3.41 10.73 -12.97
C ALA A 66 -3.53 10.29 -11.52
N LEU A 67 -4.29 11.05 -10.74
CA LEU A 67 -4.61 10.77 -9.34
C LEU A 67 -6.10 10.45 -9.23
N LEU A 68 -6.42 9.28 -8.68
CA LEU A 68 -7.72 8.90 -8.19
C LEU A 68 -7.72 8.98 -6.66
N GLN A 69 -8.37 9.99 -6.12
CA GLN A 69 -8.55 10.17 -4.68
C GLN A 69 -9.88 9.53 -4.25
N VAL A 70 -9.81 8.66 -3.25
CA VAL A 70 -10.96 7.93 -2.66
C VAL A 70 -11.20 8.51 -1.27
N ILE A 71 -12.32 9.21 -1.13
CA ILE A 71 -12.64 10.01 0.05
C ILE A 71 -13.69 9.26 0.88
N PRO A 72 -13.38 8.87 2.13
CA PRO A 72 -14.35 8.19 2.97
C PRO A 72 -15.55 9.09 3.29
N THR A 73 -16.71 8.49 3.39
CA THR A 73 -17.94 9.08 3.90
C THR A 73 -18.52 8.20 5.01
N LYS A 74 -19.54 8.68 5.70
CA LYS A 74 -20.19 7.93 6.79
C LYS A 74 -20.63 6.51 6.39
N ASN A 75 -21.09 6.34 5.14
CA ASN A 75 -21.71 5.09 4.67
C ASN A 75 -21.02 4.50 3.44
N GLY A 76 -19.79 4.94 3.14
CA GLY A 76 -19.07 4.50 1.95
C GLY A 76 -17.99 5.50 1.54
N PHE A 77 -17.95 5.87 0.25
CA PHE A 77 -16.91 6.75 -0.26
C PHE A 77 -17.37 7.60 -1.45
N LYS A 78 -16.57 8.60 -1.79
CA LYS A 78 -16.63 9.37 -3.04
C LYS A 78 -15.30 9.24 -3.75
N VAL A 79 -15.29 9.44 -5.06
CA VAL A 79 -14.04 9.51 -5.83
C VAL A 79 -13.86 10.88 -6.47
N ARG A 80 -12.62 11.32 -6.56
CA ARG A 80 -12.20 12.49 -7.34
C ARG A 80 -10.99 12.08 -8.18
N GLY A 81 -11.09 12.27 -9.48
CA GLY A 81 -10.01 11.99 -10.42
C GLY A 81 -9.44 13.28 -11.01
N THR A 82 -8.12 13.38 -11.10
CA THR A 82 -7.42 14.48 -11.79
C THR A 82 -6.31 13.91 -12.65
N GLY A 83 -6.23 14.32 -13.93
CA GLY A 83 -5.15 13.94 -14.84
C GLY A 83 -5.12 14.91 -16.03
N GLY A 84 -4.15 15.82 -16.04
CA GLY A 84 -4.15 16.98 -16.95
C GLY A 84 -5.49 17.74 -16.89
N ASP A 85 -6.04 18.08 -18.06
CA ASP A 85 -7.33 18.78 -18.20
C ASP A 85 -8.57 17.86 -18.16
N ALA A 86 -8.41 16.59 -17.79
CA ALA A 86 -9.48 15.59 -17.79
C ALA A 86 -9.92 15.20 -16.36
N PRO A 87 -10.66 16.05 -15.64
CA PRO A 87 -11.18 15.70 -14.33
C PRO A 87 -12.25 14.61 -14.43
N LEU A 88 -12.29 13.71 -13.44
CA LEU A 88 -13.40 12.78 -13.29
C LEU A 88 -14.67 13.57 -12.96
N ARG A 89 -15.65 13.53 -13.87
CA ARG A 89 -16.92 14.27 -13.75
C ARG A 89 -17.83 13.74 -12.63
N ALA A 90 -17.59 12.52 -12.14
CA ALA A 90 -18.39 11.85 -11.12
C ALA A 90 -18.17 12.36 -9.67
N GLY A 91 -17.50 13.50 -9.47
CA GLY A 91 -17.05 14.01 -8.16
C GLY A 91 -18.12 14.24 -7.06
N GLY A 92 -19.39 13.97 -7.35
CA GLY A 92 -20.50 14.02 -6.39
C GLY A 92 -21.12 12.67 -6.02
N ARG A 93 -20.88 11.60 -6.79
CA ARG A 93 -21.57 10.31 -6.57
C ARG A 93 -21.05 9.64 -5.30
N HIS A 94 -21.99 9.18 -4.49
CA HIS A 94 -21.71 8.44 -3.27
C HIS A 94 -21.79 6.95 -3.56
N TYR A 95 -20.70 6.24 -3.30
CA TYR A 95 -20.60 4.78 -3.40
C TYR A 95 -20.77 4.17 -2.02
N GLY A 96 -21.37 2.98 -1.93
CA GLY A 96 -21.49 2.24 -0.67
C GLY A 96 -20.15 1.66 -0.22
N ARG A 97 -20.08 1.12 0.99
CA ARG A 97 -18.90 0.36 1.45
C ARG A 97 -18.83 -0.99 0.72
N PRO A 98 -17.83 -1.23 -0.13
CA PRO A 98 -17.70 -2.50 -0.83
C PRO A 98 -17.26 -3.60 0.14
N ARG A 99 -17.67 -4.84 -0.14
CA ARG A 99 -17.22 -6.05 0.57
C ARG A 99 -16.30 -6.86 -0.34
N LEU A 100 -15.27 -6.20 -0.85
CA LEU A 100 -14.37 -6.72 -1.89
C LEU A 100 -12.92 -6.85 -1.42
N ALA A 101 -12.66 -6.62 -0.14
CA ALA A 101 -11.33 -6.75 0.43
C ALA A 101 -10.80 -8.18 0.20
N LEU A 102 -9.68 -8.31 -0.51
CA LEU A 102 -9.13 -9.62 -0.86
C LEU A 102 -8.79 -10.45 0.38
N GLY A 103 -8.40 -9.82 1.49
CA GLY A 103 -8.19 -10.52 2.75
C GLY A 103 -9.46 -11.20 3.30
N VAL A 104 -10.63 -10.61 3.10
CA VAL A 104 -11.91 -11.21 3.53
C VAL A 104 -12.31 -12.36 2.61
N LEU A 105 -11.94 -12.28 1.34
CA LEU A 105 -12.28 -13.27 0.32
C LEU A 105 -11.35 -14.50 0.35
N ALA A 106 -10.04 -14.28 0.51
CA ALA A 106 -9.03 -15.33 0.47
C ALA A 106 -9.07 -16.28 1.68
N ASP A 107 -9.38 -15.75 2.87
CA ASP A 107 -9.36 -16.53 4.10
C ASP A 107 -10.46 -17.60 4.18
N GLY A 108 -11.35 -17.70 3.18
CA GLY A 108 -12.56 -18.54 3.23
C GLY A 108 -13.53 -18.16 4.35
N ARG A 109 -13.22 -17.07 5.08
CA ARG A 109 -14.01 -16.44 6.13
C ARG A 109 -14.97 -15.39 5.60
N HIS A 110 -15.12 -15.31 4.27
CA HIS A 110 -16.09 -14.40 3.68
C HIS A 110 -17.48 -14.74 4.26
N PRO A 111 -18.28 -13.76 4.73
CA PRO A 111 -19.59 -14.02 5.31
C PRO A 111 -20.55 -14.80 4.40
N LEU A 112 -20.25 -14.80 3.09
CA LEU A 112 -21.01 -15.52 2.06
C LEU A 112 -20.33 -16.81 1.55
N GLY A 113 -19.14 -17.18 2.07
CA GLY A 113 -18.44 -18.41 1.67
C GLY A 113 -17.90 -18.40 0.24
N LEU A 114 -17.63 -17.23 -0.33
CA LEU A 114 -17.20 -17.06 -1.71
C LEU A 114 -15.82 -17.70 -1.96
N GLY A 115 -15.70 -18.43 -3.06
CA GLY A 115 -14.44 -18.94 -3.58
C GLY A 115 -13.76 -17.93 -4.50
N VAL A 116 -12.56 -18.25 -4.98
CA VAL A 116 -11.79 -17.35 -5.87
C VAL A 116 -12.52 -17.03 -7.19
N LEU A 117 -13.28 -17.99 -7.73
CA LEU A 117 -14.12 -17.74 -8.92
C LEU A 117 -15.19 -16.67 -8.68
N ASP A 118 -15.70 -16.57 -7.45
CA ASP A 118 -16.70 -15.56 -7.11
C ASP A 118 -16.07 -14.18 -6.95
N VAL A 119 -14.77 -14.10 -6.64
CA VAL A 119 -14.03 -12.82 -6.56
C VAL A 119 -14.00 -12.14 -7.91
N ASP A 120 -13.71 -12.89 -8.96
CA ASP A 120 -13.67 -12.40 -10.34
C ASP A 120 -15.03 -11.82 -10.77
N ALA A 121 -16.08 -12.62 -10.64
CA ALA A 121 -17.44 -12.20 -10.97
C ALA A 121 -17.89 -10.98 -10.16
N ALA A 122 -17.62 -10.97 -8.84
CA ALA A 122 -17.95 -9.83 -7.99
C ALA A 122 -17.18 -8.56 -8.36
N MET A 123 -15.91 -8.69 -8.77
CA MET A 123 -15.11 -7.56 -9.23
C MET A 123 -15.61 -7.02 -10.57
N ILE A 124 -16.00 -7.88 -11.52
CA ILE A 124 -16.59 -7.45 -12.80
C ILE A 124 -17.93 -6.74 -12.57
N GLU A 125 -18.81 -7.30 -11.75
CA GLU A 125 -20.11 -6.70 -11.44
C GLU A 125 -19.92 -5.34 -10.76
N TRP A 126 -19.05 -5.28 -9.75
CA TRP A 126 -18.73 -4.03 -9.09
C TRP A 126 -18.14 -3.00 -10.06
N SER A 127 -17.19 -3.39 -10.93
CA SER A 127 -16.63 -2.52 -11.97
C SER A 127 -17.70 -1.91 -12.85
N ARG A 128 -18.67 -2.70 -13.32
CA ARG A 128 -19.76 -2.25 -14.20
C ARG A 128 -20.69 -1.26 -13.51
N ASP A 129 -20.98 -1.46 -12.23
CA ASP A 129 -21.74 -0.49 -11.43
C ASP A 129 -21.03 0.87 -11.26
N HIS A 130 -19.71 0.87 -11.49
CA HIS A 130 -18.81 2.02 -11.44
C HIS A 130 -18.33 2.44 -12.84
N TYR A 131 -19.15 2.23 -13.88
CA TYR A 131 -18.79 2.52 -15.29
C TYR A 131 -18.20 3.92 -15.52
N GLU A 132 -18.62 4.95 -14.77
CA GLU A 132 -18.10 6.33 -14.90
C GLU A 132 -16.60 6.41 -14.57
N LEU A 133 -16.15 5.60 -13.61
CA LEU A 133 -14.74 5.47 -13.27
C LEU A 133 -13.99 4.78 -14.41
N GLY A 134 -14.53 3.67 -14.92
CA GLY A 134 -13.95 2.94 -16.05
C GLY A 134 -13.83 3.80 -17.30
N GLN A 135 -14.88 4.56 -17.65
CA GLN A 135 -14.87 5.51 -18.77
C GLN A 135 -13.84 6.61 -18.59
N TRP A 136 -13.71 7.17 -17.39
CA TRP A 136 -12.67 8.17 -17.12
C TRP A 136 -11.27 7.59 -17.33
N ILE A 137 -10.99 6.41 -16.77
CA ILE A 137 -9.70 5.74 -16.95
C ILE A 137 -9.44 5.41 -18.42
N ASN A 138 -10.43 4.87 -19.15
CA ASN A 138 -10.30 4.59 -20.59
C ASN A 138 -10.07 5.88 -21.40
N GLY A 139 -10.68 7.00 -21.03
CA GLY A 139 -10.40 8.30 -21.63
C GLY A 139 -8.95 8.74 -21.43
N LEU A 140 -8.37 8.47 -20.25
CA LEU A 140 -6.95 8.72 -19.98
C LEU A 140 -6.04 7.78 -20.78
N ARG A 141 -6.40 6.49 -20.86
CA ARG A 141 -5.69 5.47 -21.65
C ARG A 141 -5.69 5.81 -23.14
N ALA A 142 -6.83 6.20 -23.69
CA ALA A 142 -6.94 6.65 -25.08
C ALA A 142 -6.07 7.89 -25.36
N ARG A 143 -5.92 8.78 -24.37
CA ARG A 143 -5.14 10.02 -24.50
C ARG A 143 -3.63 9.78 -24.46
N TRP A 144 -3.14 8.92 -23.56
CA TRP A 144 -1.70 8.79 -23.30
C TRP A 144 -1.11 7.43 -23.70
N GLY A 145 -1.94 6.40 -23.85
CA GLY A 145 -1.53 5.02 -24.02
C GLY A 145 -1.32 4.29 -22.70
N ASP A 146 -1.46 2.97 -22.76
CA ASP A 146 -1.40 2.06 -21.60
C ASP A 146 0.00 2.03 -20.94
N ASP A 147 1.05 2.19 -21.75
CA ASP A 147 2.44 2.20 -21.29
C ASP A 147 2.89 3.50 -20.60
N GLU A 148 2.30 4.63 -21.01
CA GLU A 148 2.70 5.94 -20.49
C GLU A 148 1.84 6.38 -19.30
N LEU A 149 0.60 5.90 -19.21
CA LEU A 149 -0.32 6.26 -18.14
C LEU A 149 0.13 5.67 -16.79
N GLN A 150 0.33 6.58 -15.84
CA GLN A 150 0.62 6.27 -14.45
C GLN A 150 -0.59 6.63 -13.59
N LEU A 151 -1.27 5.63 -13.03
CA LEU A 151 -2.42 5.84 -12.17
C LEU A 151 -2.03 5.73 -10.70
N VAL A 152 -2.14 6.84 -9.99
CA VAL A 152 -1.98 6.93 -8.54
C VAL A 152 -3.35 6.83 -7.89
N ILE A 153 -3.50 5.90 -6.95
CA ILE A 153 -4.73 5.69 -6.19
C ILE A 153 -4.46 6.09 -4.75
N TRP A 154 -5.04 7.21 -4.34
CA TRP A 154 -4.99 7.66 -2.95
C TRP A 154 -6.26 7.22 -2.24
N ASP A 155 -6.17 6.11 -1.52
CA ASP A 155 -7.29 5.49 -0.82
C ASP A 155 -7.03 5.43 0.68
N ASP A 156 -7.66 6.32 1.43
CA ASP A 156 -7.63 6.35 2.89
C ASP A 156 -8.96 5.87 3.51
N THR A 157 -9.76 5.09 2.77
CA THR A 157 -11.06 4.60 3.27
C THR A 157 -10.96 3.44 4.26
N GLY A 158 -9.87 2.68 4.20
CA GLY A 158 -9.72 1.42 4.94
C GLY A 158 -10.66 0.31 4.43
N PHE A 159 -11.28 0.48 3.26
CA PHE A 159 -12.16 -0.54 2.66
C PHE A 159 -11.39 -1.61 1.88
N GLU A 160 -10.09 -1.39 1.67
CA GLU A 160 -9.18 -2.35 1.04
C GLU A 160 -9.65 -2.78 -0.37
N ILE A 161 -10.14 -1.81 -1.15
CA ILE A 161 -10.61 -2.03 -2.50
C ILE A 161 -9.44 -2.58 -3.35
N PRO A 162 -9.61 -3.71 -4.06
CA PRO A 162 -8.56 -4.28 -4.90
C PRO A 162 -8.55 -3.59 -6.26
N TRP A 163 -8.09 -2.34 -6.27
CA TRP A 163 -8.09 -1.50 -7.46
C TRP A 163 -7.37 -2.10 -8.67
N GLU A 164 -6.34 -2.91 -8.44
CA GLU A 164 -5.62 -3.65 -9.49
C GLU A 164 -6.53 -4.65 -10.22
N MET A 165 -7.62 -5.08 -9.58
CA MET A 165 -8.68 -5.91 -10.15
C MET A 165 -9.92 -5.10 -10.56
N LEU A 166 -9.84 -3.78 -10.72
CA LEU A 166 -10.91 -3.05 -11.41
C LEU A 166 -10.91 -3.47 -12.88
N TYR A 167 -11.95 -4.18 -13.32
CA TYR A 167 -12.17 -4.49 -14.73
C TYR A 167 -12.58 -3.23 -15.51
N LEU A 168 -11.98 -3.01 -16.68
CA LEU A 168 -12.31 -1.96 -17.62
C LEU A 168 -12.92 -2.60 -18.87
N ASP A 169 -14.17 -2.28 -19.19
CA ASP A 169 -14.80 -2.73 -20.43
C ASP A 169 -14.12 -2.08 -21.66
N ALA A 170 -14.22 -2.74 -22.82
CA ALA A 170 -13.72 -2.21 -24.07
C ALA A 170 -14.52 -0.96 -24.49
N ASP A 171 -13.84 -0.03 -25.16
CA ASP A 171 -14.53 1.09 -25.78
C ASP A 171 -15.25 0.59 -27.07
N PRO A 172 -16.59 0.72 -27.17
CA PRO A 172 -17.35 0.26 -28.32
C PRO A 172 -16.94 0.95 -29.64
N ASP A 173 -16.33 2.13 -29.58
CA ASP A 173 -15.91 2.91 -30.74
C ASP A 173 -14.47 2.56 -31.21
N GLY A 174 -13.92 1.43 -30.75
CA GLY A 174 -12.59 0.95 -31.14
C GLY A 174 -11.44 1.62 -30.37
N GLY A 175 -11.72 2.07 -29.15
CA GLY A 175 -10.74 2.65 -28.22
C GLY A 175 -9.90 1.59 -27.48
N PRO A 176 -9.46 1.86 -26.24
CA PRO A 176 -8.61 0.96 -25.48
C PRO A 176 -9.22 -0.42 -25.26
N ALA A 177 -8.37 -1.46 -25.27
CA ALA A 177 -8.77 -2.83 -25.02
C ALA A 177 -9.32 -3.01 -23.59
N GLU A 178 -10.25 -3.96 -23.43
CA GLU A 178 -10.74 -4.36 -22.11
C GLU A 178 -9.68 -5.09 -21.28
N GLY A 179 -9.91 -5.16 -19.98
CA GLY A 179 -9.08 -5.97 -19.07
C GLY A 179 -8.96 -5.39 -17.67
N TRP A 180 -8.11 -6.01 -16.87
CA TRP A 180 -7.88 -5.63 -15.48
C TRP A 180 -6.94 -4.43 -15.37
N LEU A 181 -7.33 -3.41 -14.61
CA LEU A 181 -6.58 -2.17 -14.47
C LEU A 181 -5.10 -2.40 -14.17
N GLY A 182 -4.80 -3.27 -13.19
CA GLY A 182 -3.43 -3.55 -12.77
C GLY A 182 -2.58 -4.33 -13.77
N ALA A 183 -3.19 -4.89 -14.82
CA ALA A 183 -2.53 -5.55 -15.94
C ALA A 183 -2.39 -4.62 -17.16
N LEU A 184 -3.21 -3.57 -17.25
CA LEU A 184 -3.23 -2.65 -18.39
C LEU A 184 -2.32 -1.44 -18.16
N VAL A 185 -2.34 -0.84 -16.96
CA VAL A 185 -1.61 0.39 -16.66
C VAL A 185 -0.79 0.27 -15.38
N CYS A 186 0.18 1.16 -15.21
CA CYS A 186 0.98 1.22 -13.99
C CYS A 186 0.11 1.79 -12.85
N VAL A 187 -0.12 0.98 -11.81
CA VAL A 187 -0.90 1.39 -10.63
C VAL A 187 0.02 1.56 -9.42
N SER A 188 -0.11 2.68 -8.73
CA SER A 188 0.56 2.96 -7.46
C SER A 188 -0.43 3.42 -6.41
N ARG A 189 -0.24 3.04 -5.16
CA ARG A 189 -1.11 3.40 -4.04
C ARG A 189 -0.47 4.45 -3.15
N TRP A 190 -1.26 5.42 -2.75
CA TRP A 190 -0.88 6.46 -1.80
C TRP A 190 -1.76 6.39 -0.55
N THR A 191 -1.17 6.72 0.59
CA THR A 191 -1.89 6.82 1.86
C THR A 191 -1.36 8.01 2.66
N THR A 192 -2.20 8.62 3.48
CA THR A 192 -1.80 9.74 4.31
C THR A 192 -0.71 9.35 5.31
N ILE A 193 0.53 9.74 5.03
CA ILE A 193 1.65 9.61 5.96
C ILE A 193 1.87 10.96 6.66
N ARG A 194 1.44 11.04 7.91
CA ARG A 194 1.70 12.23 8.75
C ARG A 194 3.09 12.13 9.38
N ARG A 195 4.15 12.58 8.69
CA ARG A 195 5.47 12.80 9.32
C ARG A 195 6.39 13.76 8.56
N ASP A 196 7.13 14.57 9.31
CA ASP A 196 8.33 15.35 8.95
C ASP A 196 8.23 16.31 7.74
N GLY A 197 7.01 16.69 7.33
CA GLY A 197 6.80 17.65 6.24
C GLY A 197 7.22 17.16 4.85
N ARG A 198 7.78 15.94 4.76
CA ARG A 198 8.04 15.27 3.49
C ARG A 198 6.70 15.02 2.83
N ARG A 199 6.60 15.41 1.56
CA ARG A 199 5.55 14.91 0.68
C ARG A 199 6.08 13.57 0.16
N PRO A 200 5.61 12.40 0.62
CA PRO A 200 5.92 11.10 0.00
C PRO A 200 5.42 10.98 -1.46
N PHE A 201 4.90 12.09 -1.95
CA PHE A 201 4.10 12.32 -3.13
C PHE A 201 4.78 13.36 -4.03
N SER A 202 6.10 13.52 -3.89
CA SER A 202 6.84 14.32 -4.86
C SER A 202 6.72 13.65 -6.22
N ASP A 203 6.60 14.45 -7.26
CA ASP A 203 6.61 13.94 -8.65
C ASP A 203 8.03 13.71 -9.17
N GLU A 204 9.03 13.78 -8.28
CA GLU A 204 10.42 13.50 -8.60
C GLU A 204 10.66 11.99 -8.45
N PRO A 205 10.72 11.22 -9.55
CA PRO A 205 11.09 9.81 -9.46
C PRO A 205 12.48 9.69 -8.85
N LYS A 206 12.65 8.68 -8.02
CA LYS A 206 13.97 8.26 -7.52
C LYS A 206 14.34 6.91 -8.09
N GLU A 207 15.63 6.68 -8.20
CA GLU A 207 16.17 5.36 -8.52
C GLU A 207 16.72 4.75 -7.23
N CYS A 208 16.18 3.60 -6.83
CA CYS A 208 16.70 2.82 -5.72
C CYS A 208 17.90 2.01 -6.22
N SER A 209 19.09 2.25 -5.67
CA SER A 209 20.32 1.56 -6.06
C SER A 209 21.29 1.45 -4.87
N GLY A 210 22.17 0.44 -4.91
CA GLY A 210 22.96 -0.01 -3.76
C GLY A 210 22.71 -1.49 -3.40
N GLU A 211 22.95 -1.82 -2.13
CA GLU A 211 22.93 -3.21 -1.65
C GLU A 211 21.52 -3.75 -1.42
N VAL A 212 21.38 -5.07 -1.45
CA VAL A 212 20.15 -5.77 -1.09
C VAL A 212 20.32 -6.41 0.30
N ALA A 213 19.55 -5.94 1.27
CA ALA A 213 19.46 -6.55 2.59
C ALA A 213 18.27 -7.52 2.63
N VAL A 214 18.48 -8.74 3.08
CA VAL A 214 17.46 -9.80 3.06
C VAL A 214 17.27 -10.39 4.46
N TYR A 215 16.05 -10.41 4.98
CA TYR A 215 15.68 -11.22 6.14
C TYR A 215 14.67 -12.30 5.72
N LEU A 216 14.93 -13.53 6.13
CA LEU A 216 14.08 -14.69 5.86
C LEU A 216 13.76 -15.40 7.16
N ASP A 217 12.47 -15.49 7.49
CA ASP A 217 12.00 -16.44 8.50
C ASP A 217 12.28 -17.88 8.03
N GLN A 218 12.35 -18.82 8.98
CA GLN A 218 12.76 -20.21 8.71
C GLN A 218 11.92 -20.86 7.60
N ASP A 219 10.61 -20.62 7.60
CA ASP A 219 9.67 -21.18 6.62
C ASP A 219 9.77 -20.52 5.23
N MET A 220 10.41 -19.36 5.14
CA MET A 220 10.50 -18.53 3.92
C MET A 220 11.89 -18.57 3.25
N ARG A 221 12.78 -19.46 3.71
CA ARG A 221 14.15 -19.58 3.18
C ARG A 221 14.22 -19.86 1.67
N GLY A 222 13.16 -20.43 1.09
CA GLY A 222 13.05 -20.68 -0.36
C GLY A 222 13.20 -19.41 -1.21
N ASP A 223 12.79 -18.25 -0.67
CA ASP A 223 12.86 -16.96 -1.37
C ASP A 223 14.29 -16.56 -1.72
N PHE A 224 15.30 -17.05 -0.99
CA PHE A 224 16.69 -16.67 -1.24
C PHE A 224 17.16 -17.06 -2.64
N ALA A 225 16.57 -18.09 -3.27
CA ALA A 225 16.95 -18.51 -4.61
C ALA A 225 16.81 -17.39 -5.66
N ALA A 226 15.81 -16.52 -5.53
CA ALA A 226 15.62 -15.37 -6.42
C ALA A 226 16.55 -14.19 -6.07
N LEU A 227 17.04 -14.13 -4.83
CA LEU A 227 17.81 -13.00 -4.29
C LEU A 227 19.31 -13.24 -4.25
N SER A 228 19.76 -14.49 -4.29
CA SER A 228 21.18 -14.88 -4.21
C SER A 228 22.08 -14.25 -5.29
N PRO A 229 21.60 -13.83 -6.48
CA PRO A 229 22.44 -13.06 -7.40
C PRO A 229 22.80 -11.65 -6.90
N TYR A 230 22.03 -11.10 -5.95
CA TYR A 230 22.08 -9.69 -5.54
C TYR A 230 22.44 -9.47 -4.06
N ALA A 231 22.35 -10.53 -3.24
CA ALA A 231 22.65 -10.49 -1.81
C ALA A 231 23.62 -11.62 -1.44
N ASP A 232 24.52 -11.35 -0.48
CA ASP A 232 25.53 -12.31 -0.04
C ASP A 232 24.92 -13.46 0.76
N GLU A 233 24.22 -13.12 1.84
CA GLU A 233 23.55 -14.04 2.73
C GLU A 233 22.31 -13.38 3.36
N PRO A 234 21.25 -14.15 3.66
CA PRO A 234 20.13 -13.63 4.40
C PRO A 234 20.46 -13.53 5.90
N TYR A 235 19.85 -12.56 6.57
CA TYR A 235 19.80 -12.52 8.02
C TYR A 235 18.81 -13.57 8.52
N ASP A 236 19.27 -14.48 9.39
CA ASP A 236 18.44 -15.49 10.05
C ASP A 236 17.76 -14.94 11.33
N ASP A 237 18.35 -13.91 11.96
CA ASP A 237 17.79 -13.24 13.13
C ASP A 237 17.21 -11.87 12.76
N VAL A 238 15.96 -11.64 13.17
CA VAL A 238 15.23 -10.43 12.83
C VAL A 238 15.75 -9.19 13.57
N HIS A 239 16.36 -9.35 14.74
CA HIS A 239 16.93 -8.25 15.50
C HIS A 239 18.24 -7.79 14.89
N ASP A 240 19.10 -8.70 14.44
CA ASP A 240 20.32 -8.37 13.69
C ASP A 240 19.98 -7.60 12.40
N PHE A 241 18.94 -8.04 11.69
CA PHE A 241 18.43 -7.33 10.52
C PHE A 241 17.92 -5.91 10.87
N LEU A 242 17.19 -5.75 11.97
CA LEU A 242 16.74 -4.42 12.42
C LEU A 242 17.91 -3.52 12.82
N ASP A 243 18.95 -4.07 13.44
CA ASP A 243 20.12 -3.30 13.85
C ASP A 243 20.90 -2.79 12.62
N LEU A 244 20.95 -3.55 11.52
CA LEU A 244 21.38 -3.04 10.21
C LEU A 244 20.50 -1.84 9.78
N LEU A 245 19.18 -1.99 9.79
CA LEU A 245 18.26 -0.92 9.34
C LEU A 245 18.31 0.33 10.22
N ARG A 246 18.63 0.17 11.51
CA ARG A 246 18.89 1.27 12.46
C ARG A 246 20.25 1.93 12.26
N GLY A 247 21.11 1.34 11.44
CA GLY A 247 22.45 1.83 11.16
C GLY A 247 23.46 1.54 12.27
N GLN A 248 23.22 0.49 13.07
CA GLN A 248 24.09 0.06 14.17
C GLN A 248 25.12 -1.01 13.75
N GLY A 249 25.01 -1.53 12.52
CA GLY A 249 25.98 -2.47 11.95
C GLY A 249 27.25 -1.81 11.39
N ALA A 250 28.25 -2.64 11.06
CA ALA A 250 29.55 -2.20 10.53
C ALA A 250 29.51 -1.62 9.10
N GLY A 251 28.35 -1.67 8.43
CA GLY A 251 28.16 -1.19 7.07
C GLY A 251 27.50 0.20 7.00
N SER A 252 28.12 1.12 6.24
CA SER A 252 27.51 2.39 5.86
C SER A 252 26.81 2.32 4.48
N ALA A 253 26.49 1.12 4.02
CA ALA A 253 25.98 0.92 2.68
C ALA A 253 24.63 1.61 2.44
N CYS A 254 24.47 2.13 1.22
CA CYS A 254 23.18 2.54 0.70
C CYS A 254 22.42 1.28 0.28
N LEU A 255 21.19 1.12 0.74
CA LEU A 255 20.36 -0.03 0.39
C LEU A 255 19.51 0.32 -0.83
N ALA A 256 19.61 -0.48 -1.90
CA ALA A 256 18.65 -0.45 -3.00
C ALA A 256 17.33 -1.05 -2.57
N MET A 257 17.41 -2.20 -1.88
CA MET A 257 16.26 -3.00 -1.51
C MET A 257 16.43 -3.61 -0.12
N VAL A 258 15.34 -3.59 0.64
CA VAL A 258 15.17 -4.29 1.91
C VAL A 258 14.09 -5.33 1.68
N TYR A 259 14.48 -6.60 1.62
CA TYR A 259 13.57 -7.72 1.43
C TYR A 259 13.31 -8.41 2.77
N MET A 260 12.05 -8.63 3.10
CA MET A 260 11.63 -9.28 4.34
C MET A 260 10.57 -10.32 4.02
N ALA A 261 10.91 -11.61 4.11
CA ALA A 261 9.94 -12.69 3.98
C ALA A 261 9.72 -13.39 5.31
N CYS A 262 8.49 -13.32 5.81
CA CYS A 262 8.14 -13.79 7.14
C CYS A 262 6.63 -13.91 7.32
N HIS A 263 6.20 -14.37 8.49
CA HIS A 263 4.79 -14.32 8.86
C HIS A 263 4.36 -12.91 9.27
N GLY A 264 3.21 -12.48 8.75
CA GLY A 264 2.55 -11.23 9.11
C GLY A 264 1.21 -11.52 9.77
N THR A 265 0.90 -10.81 10.86
CA THR A 265 -0.39 -10.91 11.54
C THR A 265 -0.95 -9.52 11.83
N LEU A 266 -2.23 -9.32 11.50
CA LEU A 266 -3.01 -8.17 11.93
C LEU A 266 -4.13 -8.69 12.84
N GLY A 267 -4.13 -8.20 14.08
CA GLY A 267 -5.22 -8.41 15.02
C GLY A 267 -6.12 -7.17 15.09
N ASP A 268 -7.14 -7.25 15.94
CA ASP A 268 -8.10 -6.16 16.15
C ASP A 268 -7.48 -4.90 16.75
N ASP A 269 -6.26 -5.00 17.30
CA ASP A 269 -5.51 -3.90 17.89
C ASP A 269 -4.02 -3.95 17.49
N PHE A 270 -3.39 -2.77 17.39
CA PHE A 270 -1.97 -2.65 17.03
C PHE A 270 -1.00 -3.40 17.96
N SER A 271 -1.40 -3.70 19.20
CA SER A 271 -0.58 -4.46 20.14
C SER A 271 -0.45 -5.92 19.75
N ARG A 272 -1.34 -6.43 18.88
CA ARG A 272 -1.31 -7.78 18.31
C ARG A 272 -0.64 -7.84 16.93
N TRP A 273 -0.34 -6.72 16.31
CA TRP A 273 0.26 -6.72 14.98
C TRP A 273 1.70 -7.22 15.05
N ARG A 274 2.02 -8.23 14.24
CA ARG A 274 3.38 -8.78 14.14
C ARG A 274 3.85 -8.88 12.69
N LEU A 275 5.15 -8.69 12.49
CA LEU A 275 5.84 -8.93 11.24
C LEU A 275 7.17 -9.63 11.57
N GLY A 276 7.31 -10.92 11.24
CA GLY A 276 8.48 -11.72 11.64
C GLY A 276 8.66 -11.76 13.16
N GLY A 277 7.56 -11.89 13.91
CA GLY A 277 7.57 -11.86 15.38
C GLY A 277 7.76 -10.47 16.02
N LEU A 278 8.21 -9.47 15.26
CA LEU A 278 8.36 -8.09 15.74
C LEU A 278 7.02 -7.44 15.96
N ARG A 279 6.87 -6.68 17.04
CA ARG A 279 5.67 -5.87 17.24
C ARG A 279 5.76 -4.60 16.43
N TRP A 280 4.60 -4.04 16.12
CA TRP A 280 4.47 -2.71 15.54
C TRP A 280 5.43 -1.66 16.12
N ARG A 281 5.54 -1.60 17.45
CA ARG A 281 6.39 -0.62 18.14
C ARG A 281 7.90 -0.84 17.92
N ASP A 282 8.32 -2.09 17.74
CA ASP A 282 9.72 -2.48 17.61
C ASP A 282 10.29 -2.02 16.24
N LEU A 283 9.41 -1.89 15.23
CA LEU A 283 9.70 -1.33 13.90
C LEU A 283 9.74 0.21 13.87
N GLN A 284 9.17 0.88 14.87
CA GLN A 284 9.12 2.35 14.93
C GLN A 284 10.21 2.97 15.80
N ARG A 285 10.76 2.19 16.74
CA ARG A 285 11.71 2.68 17.73
C ARG A 285 12.79 1.63 18.02
N PRO A 286 14.08 1.97 17.86
CA PRO A 286 14.64 3.19 17.26
C PRO A 286 14.26 3.44 15.78
N PRO A 287 14.44 4.66 15.24
CA PRO A 287 14.22 4.94 13.82
C PRO A 287 15.09 4.08 12.90
N LEU A 288 14.57 3.74 11.71
CA LEU A 288 15.29 2.94 10.70
C LEU A 288 16.16 3.85 9.83
N ALA A 289 17.24 4.37 10.43
CA ALA A 289 18.07 5.41 9.82
C ALA A 289 18.65 5.03 8.45
N ALA A 290 18.88 3.75 8.16
CA ALA A 290 19.41 3.29 6.87
C ALA A 290 18.48 3.66 5.70
N LEU A 291 17.16 3.58 5.90
CA LEU A 291 16.15 3.91 4.88
C LEU A 291 16.16 5.40 4.51
N ARG A 292 16.75 6.27 5.34
CA ARG A 292 16.84 7.72 5.06
C ARG A 292 18.10 8.12 4.33
N ARG A 293 19.10 7.23 4.24
CA ARG A 293 20.41 7.54 3.65
C ARG A 293 20.35 7.59 2.13
N ALA A 294 19.52 6.74 1.53
CA ALA A 294 19.32 6.64 0.09
C ALA A 294 17.88 6.19 -0.23
N PRO A 295 17.36 6.50 -1.43
CA PRO A 295 16.12 5.92 -1.92
C PRO A 295 16.20 4.39 -1.91
N SER A 296 15.23 3.75 -1.28
CA SER A 296 15.18 2.30 -1.10
C SER A 296 13.77 1.77 -1.32
N LEU A 297 13.68 0.59 -1.94
CA LEU A 297 12.48 -0.22 -1.95
C LEU A 297 12.46 -1.14 -0.73
N VAL A 298 11.35 -1.19 0.00
CA VAL A 298 11.10 -2.24 0.99
C VAL A 298 10.10 -3.23 0.40
N PHE A 299 10.49 -4.49 0.26
CA PHE A 299 9.61 -5.56 -0.21
C PHE A 299 9.28 -6.50 0.95
N LEU A 300 8.03 -6.44 1.41
CA LEU A 300 7.48 -7.24 2.51
C LEU A 300 6.70 -8.45 1.98
N ASN A 301 7.37 -9.58 1.76
CA ASN A 301 6.74 -10.85 1.42
C ASN A 301 6.17 -11.52 2.69
N ALA A 302 5.11 -10.93 3.24
CA ALA A 302 4.47 -11.37 4.46
C ALA A 302 2.96 -11.10 4.39
N CYS A 303 2.15 -11.99 4.94
CA CYS A 303 0.69 -11.84 4.95
C CYS A 303 0.26 -10.49 5.53
N HIS A 304 -0.69 -9.84 4.88
CA HIS A 304 -1.26 -8.55 5.32
C HIS A 304 -0.27 -7.38 5.42
N SER A 305 0.98 -7.51 4.95
CA SER A 305 2.02 -6.48 5.08
C SER A 305 1.71 -5.16 4.38
N GLY A 306 0.89 -5.22 3.33
CA GLY A 306 0.39 -4.09 2.55
C GLY A 306 -0.99 -3.60 2.98
N ARG A 307 -1.66 -4.23 3.95
CA ARG A 307 -2.96 -3.74 4.47
C ARG A 307 -2.76 -2.48 5.30
N LEU A 308 -3.73 -1.59 5.20
CA LEU A 308 -3.80 -0.35 5.97
C LEU A 308 -5.17 -0.31 6.66
N VAL A 309 -5.16 -0.31 7.99
CA VAL A 309 -6.38 -0.39 8.79
C VAL A 309 -6.49 0.81 9.74
N GLU A 310 -7.71 1.25 9.99
CA GLU A 310 -7.99 2.26 10.99
C GLU A 310 -7.93 1.63 12.39
N GLU A 311 -7.19 2.27 13.30
CA GLU A 311 -7.19 1.89 14.71
C GLU A 311 -8.29 2.68 15.43
N ALA A 312 -9.46 2.06 15.56
CA ALA A 312 -10.65 2.69 16.11
C ALA A 312 -10.42 3.29 17.51
N HIS A 313 -9.55 2.65 18.33
CA HIS A 313 -9.22 3.14 19.66
C HIS A 313 -8.48 4.49 19.68
N LEU A 314 -7.84 4.89 18.59
CA LEU A 314 -7.16 6.18 18.48
C LEU A 314 -8.08 7.30 17.99
N GLY A 315 -9.20 6.96 17.33
CA GLY A 315 -10.24 7.90 16.94
C GLY A 315 -9.79 9.03 16.00
N ASP A 316 -8.67 8.85 15.30
CA ASP A 316 -8.08 9.90 14.45
C ASP A 316 -8.27 9.70 12.95
N GLY A 317 -8.95 8.61 12.56
CA GLY A 317 -9.23 8.28 11.16
C GLY A 317 -7.99 7.98 10.32
N VAL A 318 -6.83 7.77 10.96
CA VAL A 318 -5.57 7.53 10.24
C VAL A 318 -5.38 6.04 10.01
N LEU A 319 -5.20 5.65 8.75
CA LEU A 319 -4.84 4.28 8.42
C LEU A 319 -3.40 3.98 8.81
N ARG A 320 -3.18 2.77 9.33
CA ARG A 320 -1.89 2.28 9.80
C ARG A 320 -1.68 0.86 9.28
N GLY A 321 -0.44 0.53 8.96
CA GLY A 321 -0.03 -0.80 8.54
C GLY A 321 1.47 -0.86 8.28
N PHE A 322 2.02 -2.05 8.09
CA PHE A 322 3.48 -2.22 8.07
C PHE A 322 4.12 -1.39 6.95
N ALA A 323 3.51 -1.38 5.76
CA ALA A 323 3.94 -0.50 4.67
C ALA A 323 4.02 0.98 5.07
N ALA A 324 3.02 1.49 5.81
CA ALA A 324 3.05 2.88 6.28
C ALA A 324 4.17 3.15 7.28
N ILE A 325 4.65 2.16 8.06
CA ILE A 325 5.84 2.35 8.91
C ILE A 325 7.05 2.62 8.03
N PHE A 326 7.34 1.73 7.08
CA PHE A 326 8.56 1.80 6.29
C PHE A 326 8.62 3.08 5.44
N LEU A 327 7.52 3.47 4.81
CA LEU A 327 7.44 4.75 4.10
C LEU A 327 7.71 5.93 5.05
N ARG A 328 7.15 5.89 6.26
CA ARG A 328 7.34 6.93 7.28
C ARG A 328 8.73 6.93 7.90
N GLU A 329 9.44 5.81 7.85
CA GLU A 329 10.84 5.71 8.25
C GLU A 329 11.80 6.15 7.15
N GLY A 330 11.35 6.27 5.91
CA GLY A 330 12.12 6.90 4.82
C GLY A 330 12.22 6.07 3.55
N ALA A 331 11.64 4.87 3.51
CA ALA A 331 11.56 4.09 2.29
C ALA A 331 10.88 4.91 1.19
N GLU A 332 11.42 4.85 -0.01
CA GLU A 332 10.86 5.54 -1.18
C GLU A 332 9.64 4.78 -1.72
N ALA A 333 9.68 3.46 -1.56
CA ALA A 333 8.67 2.56 -2.04
C ALA A 333 8.48 1.37 -1.08
N VAL A 334 7.27 0.83 -1.06
CA VAL A 334 6.97 -0.44 -0.40
C VAL A 334 6.12 -1.33 -1.30
N ILE A 335 6.50 -2.61 -1.40
CA ILE A 335 5.63 -3.68 -1.89
C ILE A 335 5.18 -4.50 -0.69
N GLY A 336 3.88 -4.81 -0.61
CA GLY A 336 3.34 -5.67 0.45
C GLY A 336 2.06 -6.38 0.00
N THR A 337 1.60 -7.33 0.80
CA THR A 337 0.40 -8.14 0.47
C THR A 337 -0.83 -7.63 1.21
N VAL A 338 -1.99 -7.60 0.55
CA VAL A 338 -3.27 -7.18 1.18
C VAL A 338 -4.06 -8.32 1.81
N ALA A 339 -3.55 -9.55 1.79
CA ALA A 339 -4.27 -10.74 2.25
C ALA A 339 -3.29 -11.80 2.77
N GLU A 340 -3.82 -12.90 3.29
CA GLU A 340 -3.05 -14.11 3.55
C GLU A 340 -2.77 -14.83 2.21
N ILE A 341 -1.54 -15.30 2.04
CA ILE A 341 -1.10 -16.07 0.88
C ILE A 341 -0.35 -17.28 1.41
N ASP A 342 -0.62 -18.45 0.83
CA ASP A 342 0.13 -19.68 1.13
C ASP A 342 1.64 -19.44 0.91
N THR A 343 2.48 -19.96 1.81
CA THR A 343 3.92 -19.73 1.81
C THR A 343 4.59 -20.10 0.48
N GLU A 344 4.26 -21.26 -0.10
CA GLU A 344 4.89 -21.70 -1.36
C GLU A 344 4.50 -20.78 -2.52
N VAL A 345 3.23 -20.37 -2.53
CA VAL A 345 2.71 -19.44 -3.54
C VAL A 345 3.31 -18.04 -3.37
N ALA A 346 3.39 -17.53 -2.13
CA ALA A 346 3.99 -16.24 -1.83
C ALA A 346 5.46 -16.20 -2.26
N SER A 347 6.21 -17.27 -1.98
CA SER A 347 7.60 -17.44 -2.43
C SER A 347 7.71 -17.39 -3.95
N HIS A 348 6.85 -18.13 -4.65
CA HIS A 348 6.83 -18.14 -6.12
C HIS A 348 6.51 -16.76 -6.70
N VAL A 349 5.46 -16.09 -6.21
CA VAL A 349 5.08 -14.75 -6.71
C VAL A 349 6.17 -13.73 -6.42
N ALA A 350 6.78 -13.76 -5.23
CA ALA A 350 7.88 -12.86 -4.90
C ALA A 350 9.11 -13.09 -5.79
N GLY A 351 9.44 -14.34 -6.10
CA GLY A 351 10.49 -14.67 -7.07
C GLY A 351 10.23 -14.04 -8.44
N VAL A 352 9.01 -14.19 -8.97
CA VAL A 352 8.61 -13.55 -10.25
C VAL A 352 8.71 -12.02 -10.18
N ILE A 353 8.34 -11.40 -9.05
CA ILE A 353 8.50 -9.94 -8.87
C ILE A 353 9.97 -9.54 -8.91
N VAL A 354 10.86 -10.27 -8.23
CA VAL A 354 12.30 -9.99 -8.24
C VAL A 354 12.88 -10.14 -9.64
N GLU A 355 12.51 -11.20 -10.37
CA GLU A 355 12.92 -11.42 -11.77
C GLU A 355 12.49 -10.25 -12.67
N GLU A 356 11.26 -9.77 -12.51
CA GLU A 356 10.71 -8.64 -13.27
C GLU A 356 11.40 -7.32 -12.98
N LEU A 357 11.73 -7.08 -11.71
CA LEU A 357 12.49 -5.91 -11.28
C LEU A 357 13.92 -5.95 -11.83
N ALA A 358 14.54 -7.13 -11.84
CA ALA A 358 15.90 -7.32 -12.35
C ALA A 358 15.99 -7.18 -13.88
N ALA A 359 15.06 -7.79 -14.63
CA ALA A 359 15.06 -7.79 -16.09
C ALA A 359 14.88 -6.38 -16.68
N GLY A 360 14.20 -5.50 -15.95
CA GLY A 360 13.86 -4.15 -16.41
C GLY A 360 15.00 -3.12 -16.40
N GLY A 361 16.14 -3.40 -15.75
CA GLY A 361 17.32 -2.52 -15.80
C GLY A 361 17.06 -1.04 -15.53
N GLY A 362 16.30 -0.71 -14.46
CA GLY A 362 15.87 0.67 -14.16
C GLY A 362 14.44 1.01 -14.59
N LYS A 363 13.66 0.01 -15.04
CA LYS A 363 12.22 0.12 -15.22
C LYS A 363 11.51 0.55 -13.92
N PRO A 364 10.44 1.36 -14.00
CA PRO A 364 9.62 1.68 -12.83
C PRO A 364 9.05 0.43 -12.15
N ILE A 365 9.03 0.43 -10.83
CA ILE A 365 8.53 -0.70 -10.01
C ILE A 365 7.06 -0.99 -10.33
N ALA A 366 6.23 0.05 -10.49
CA ALA A 366 4.83 -0.10 -10.86
C ALA A 366 4.64 -0.78 -12.23
N ALA A 367 5.56 -0.54 -13.18
CA ALA A 367 5.53 -1.16 -14.49
C ALA A 367 5.98 -2.63 -14.44
N ALA A 368 6.93 -2.99 -13.57
CA ALA A 368 7.29 -4.39 -13.32
C ALA A 368 6.09 -5.19 -12.77
N LEU A 369 5.36 -4.62 -11.81
CA LEU A 369 4.16 -5.26 -11.26
C LEU A 369 3.01 -5.35 -12.27
N ARG A 370 2.85 -4.35 -13.14
CA ARG A 370 1.88 -4.41 -14.24
C ARG A 370 2.18 -5.58 -15.17
N ASP A 371 3.42 -5.70 -15.65
CA ASP A 371 3.79 -6.76 -16.61
C ASP A 371 3.73 -8.16 -15.99
N MET A 372 4.06 -8.28 -14.70
CA MET A 372 3.80 -9.50 -13.93
C MET A 372 2.32 -9.88 -13.98
N ARG A 373 1.41 -8.94 -13.71
CA ARG A 373 -0.04 -9.20 -13.72
C ARG A 373 -0.56 -9.47 -15.12
N ALA A 374 -0.08 -8.74 -16.14
CA ALA A 374 -0.47 -8.92 -17.53
C ALA A 374 -0.19 -10.35 -18.02
N ARG A 375 0.98 -10.91 -17.70
CA ARG A 375 1.30 -12.31 -18.05
C ARG A 375 0.50 -13.36 -17.28
N ALA A 376 -0.16 -12.96 -16.19
CA ALA A 376 -0.96 -13.84 -15.37
C ALA A 376 -2.45 -13.70 -15.60
N VAL A 377 -2.90 -12.79 -16.49
CA VAL A 377 -4.30 -12.70 -16.87
C VAL A 377 -4.74 -14.06 -17.42
N PRO A 378 -5.81 -14.68 -16.88
CA PRO A 378 -6.23 -16.00 -17.30
C PRO A 378 -6.69 -15.96 -18.76
N ALA A 379 -6.22 -16.92 -19.57
CA ALA A 379 -6.67 -17.08 -20.94
C ALA A 379 -8.12 -17.61 -21.01
N ASP A 380 -8.50 -18.41 -20.00
CA ASP A 380 -9.87 -18.85 -19.76
C ASP A 380 -10.30 -18.39 -18.36
N PRO A 381 -11.28 -17.46 -18.23
CA PRO A 381 -11.74 -16.98 -16.92
C PRO A 381 -12.39 -18.08 -16.06
N HIS A 382 -12.71 -19.25 -16.63
CA HIS A 382 -13.21 -20.40 -15.90
C HIS A 382 -12.09 -21.34 -15.39
N ASP A 383 -10.84 -21.12 -15.79
CA ASP A 383 -9.69 -21.83 -15.24
C ASP A 383 -9.36 -21.27 -13.84
N ALA A 384 -9.82 -22.00 -12.82
CA ALA A 384 -9.63 -21.63 -11.43
C ALA A 384 -8.15 -21.54 -11.03
N GLU A 385 -7.25 -22.33 -11.62
CA GLU A 385 -5.82 -22.29 -11.27
C GLU A 385 -5.17 -21.02 -11.79
N GLN A 386 -5.43 -20.67 -13.06
CA GLN A 386 -4.96 -19.42 -13.64
C GLN A 386 -5.55 -18.20 -12.92
N LEU A 387 -6.84 -18.25 -12.58
CA LEU A 387 -7.48 -17.15 -11.85
C LEU A 387 -6.88 -16.98 -10.44
N VAL A 388 -6.67 -18.07 -9.69
CA VAL A 388 -5.99 -18.01 -8.38
C VAL A 388 -4.61 -17.38 -8.53
N ALA A 389 -3.85 -17.80 -9.54
CA ALA A 389 -2.52 -17.26 -9.81
C ALA A 389 -2.56 -15.76 -10.17
N PHE A 390 -3.61 -15.30 -10.86
CA PHE A 390 -3.84 -13.89 -11.15
C PHE A 390 -4.19 -13.10 -9.88
N VAL A 391 -5.18 -13.57 -9.11
CA VAL A 391 -5.64 -12.91 -7.87
C VAL A 391 -4.49 -12.74 -6.89
N TYR A 392 -3.65 -13.76 -6.70
CA TYR A 392 -2.49 -13.67 -5.81
C TYR A 392 -1.47 -12.62 -6.26
N ARG A 393 -1.28 -12.40 -7.56
CA ARG A 393 -0.43 -11.30 -8.07
C ARG A 393 -1.08 -9.93 -7.87
N CYS A 394 -2.40 -9.85 -7.89
CA CYS A 394 -3.14 -8.65 -7.53
C CYS A 394 -3.12 -8.34 -6.02
N MET A 395 -2.80 -9.32 -5.16
CA MET A 395 -2.64 -9.08 -3.72
C MET A 395 -1.35 -8.33 -3.36
N TYR A 396 -0.33 -8.37 -4.22
CA TYR A 396 0.87 -7.56 -4.05
C TYR A 396 0.59 -6.15 -4.53
N VAL A 397 0.54 -5.20 -3.60
CA VAL A 397 0.29 -3.80 -3.87
C VAL A 397 1.56 -2.98 -3.68
N TYR A 398 1.65 -1.89 -4.43
CA TYR A 398 2.80 -0.99 -4.43
C TYR A 398 2.41 0.37 -3.88
N TYR A 399 3.15 0.82 -2.86
CA TYR A 399 3.06 2.16 -2.31
C TYR A 399 4.31 2.95 -2.66
N GLY A 400 4.17 4.10 -3.33
CA GLY A 400 5.30 4.95 -3.71
C GLY A 400 4.98 5.83 -4.92
N ASN A 401 6.00 6.52 -5.44
CA ASN A 401 5.88 7.25 -6.71
C ASN A 401 5.82 6.25 -7.89
N PRO A 402 4.89 6.41 -8.85
CA PRO A 402 4.72 5.45 -9.94
C PRO A 402 5.92 5.29 -10.87
N ARG A 403 6.82 6.27 -10.89
CA ARG A 403 8.02 6.31 -11.72
C ARG A 403 9.29 5.97 -10.95
N THR A 404 9.20 5.65 -9.66
CA THR A 404 10.35 5.14 -8.90
C THR A 404 10.79 3.81 -9.48
N SER A 405 12.08 3.68 -9.75
CA SER A 405 12.71 2.48 -10.29
C SER A 405 13.63 1.82 -9.27
N LEU A 406 13.95 0.56 -9.55
CA LEU A 406 14.95 -0.22 -8.81
C LEU A 406 16.02 -0.68 -9.79
N ARG A 407 17.29 -0.49 -9.42
CA ARG A 407 18.45 -1.09 -10.09
C ARG A 407 19.08 -2.11 -9.15
N LEU A 408 18.91 -3.39 -9.48
CA LEU A 408 19.59 -4.49 -8.81
C LEU A 408 20.94 -4.75 -9.49
N GLU A 409 22.02 -4.72 -8.72
CA GLU A 409 23.36 -4.99 -9.23
C GLU A 409 23.76 -6.42 -8.83
N ALA A 410 24.17 -7.22 -9.81
CA ALA A 410 24.68 -8.55 -9.53
C ALA A 410 25.98 -8.42 -8.71
N ARG A 411 26.17 -9.34 -7.75
CA ARG A 411 27.41 -9.43 -6.99
C ARG A 411 28.61 -9.58 -7.93
N GLN A 412 29.68 -8.83 -7.67
CA GLN A 412 30.98 -9.10 -8.28
C GLN A 412 31.57 -10.33 -7.58
N GLY A 413 31.67 -11.44 -8.31
CA GLY A 413 32.11 -12.74 -7.78
C GLY A 413 33.59 -12.82 -7.44
#